data_AF-A0A7T5RFZ7-F1
#
_entry.id   AF-A0A7T5RFZ7-F1
#
_cell.length_a   1.000
_cell.length_b   1.000
_cell.length_c   1.000
_cell.angle_alpha   90.00
_cell.angle_beta   90.00
_cell.angle_gamma   90.00
#
_symmetry.space_group_name_H-M   'P 1'
#
loop_
_entity.id
_entity.type
_entity.pdbx_description
1 polymer ?
#
loop_
_entity_poly.entity_id
_entity_poly.type
_entity_poly.pdbx_seq_one_letter_code
_entity_poly.pdbx_strand_id
1 'polypeptide(L)'
;METYSKIQVDEGERKDQVVFGGQRAMRFVKDVVAGKAVDGRRYKFDSDLIMELHRRVAMAPGIVNFLRQTDSTTVGGETVGSYRQLEVKMQLFGRWLGEEMELLKENSEDIVLALYIAASVHYGLTQPGFHPFDNGNGRTGRALMNMVLMSQSYELTALGMAIPPIPIIRTDKDEGHYIRSLRAAGQTKTMNPFMTFIAQKWLEFLKQRMENFQAKVKNPKTDADKKFFDKMERRRELLEQFIHAGNRGDSEYQVYPIPDYFAPRHIKFSYAETV
;
A
#
# COMPACT_ATOMS: atom_id res chain seq x y z
N MET A 1 2.60 10.92 24.03
CA MET A 1 1.15 11.24 23.99
C MET A 1 0.78 12.18 22.84
N GLU A 2 1.74 12.86 22.19
CA GLU A 2 1.50 13.90 21.16
C GLU A 2 1.24 13.42 19.72
N THR A 3 1.45 12.14 19.39
CA THR A 3 1.30 11.63 18.01
C THR A 3 -0.16 11.32 17.61
N TYR A 4 -1.09 11.30 18.56
CA TYR A 4 -2.49 10.93 18.33
C TYR A 4 -3.40 12.11 17.95
N SER A 5 -2.90 13.36 17.99
CA SER A 5 -3.74 14.53 17.71
C SER A 5 -4.10 14.68 16.21
N LYS A 6 -3.42 13.99 15.29
CA LYS A 6 -3.38 14.31 13.85
C LYS A 6 -3.92 13.22 12.91
N ILE A 7 -4.82 12.36 13.42
CA ILE A 7 -5.44 11.29 12.61
C ILE A 7 -6.72 11.86 11.98
N GLN A 8 -6.80 11.79 10.65
CA GLN A 8 -8.01 12.15 9.91
C GLN A 8 -9.15 11.19 10.27
N VAL A 9 -10.31 11.77 10.57
CA VAL A 9 -11.54 11.06 10.91
C VAL A 9 -12.54 11.42 9.81
N ASP A 10 -13.10 10.42 9.15
CA ASP A 10 -14.12 10.66 8.13
C ASP A 10 -15.45 11.03 8.82
N GLU A 11 -16.34 11.73 8.11
CA GLU A 11 -17.61 12.21 8.70
C GLU A 11 -18.42 11.05 9.28
N GLY A 12 -18.91 11.21 10.51
CA GLY A 12 -19.64 10.16 11.24
C GLY A 12 -18.76 9.14 11.98
N GLU A 13 -17.43 9.20 11.90
CA GLU A 13 -16.55 8.34 12.68
C GLU A 13 -16.06 8.99 13.98
N ARG A 14 -15.67 8.17 14.95
CA ARG A 14 -14.98 8.65 16.15
C ARG A 14 -13.47 8.44 16.04
N LYS A 15 -12.70 9.42 16.48
CA LYS A 15 -11.23 9.41 16.43
C LYS A 15 -10.60 8.19 17.10
N ASP A 16 -11.10 7.82 18.27
CA ASP A 16 -10.61 6.66 19.03
C ASP A 16 -10.84 5.34 18.27
N GLN A 17 -11.97 5.20 17.58
CA GLN A 17 -12.26 4.05 16.73
C GLN A 17 -11.33 3.99 15.51
N VAL A 18 -11.04 5.14 14.88
CA VAL A 18 -10.09 5.20 13.75
C VAL A 18 -8.68 4.82 14.19
N VAL A 19 -8.23 5.30 15.36
CA VAL A 19 -6.93 4.93 15.95
C VAL A 19 -6.87 3.42 16.19
N PHE A 20 -7.90 2.88 16.83
CA PHE A 20 -7.99 1.46 17.16
C PHE A 20 -8.02 0.59 15.89
N GLY A 21 -8.79 0.98 14.89
CA GLY A 21 -8.83 0.29 13.59
C GLY A 21 -7.48 0.30 12.89
N GLY A 22 -6.79 1.44 12.90
CA GLY A 22 -5.42 1.56 12.39
C GLY A 22 -4.42 0.61 13.08
N GLN A 23 -4.49 0.48 14.41
CA GLN A 23 -3.64 -0.44 15.17
C GLN A 23 -3.93 -1.91 14.84
N ARG A 24 -5.22 -2.27 14.71
CA ARG A 24 -5.64 -3.62 14.31
C ARG A 24 -5.17 -3.97 12.91
N ALA A 25 -5.34 -3.06 11.96
CA ALA A 25 -4.88 -3.23 10.58
C ALA A 25 -3.35 -3.39 10.55
N MET A 26 -2.62 -2.56 11.30
CA MET A 26 -1.16 -2.65 11.39
C MET A 26 -0.67 -4.01 11.91
N ARG A 27 -1.31 -4.54 12.96
CA ARG A 27 -0.98 -5.86 13.50
C ARG A 27 -1.24 -6.96 12.47
N PHE A 28 -2.41 -6.91 11.83
CA PHE A 28 -2.77 -7.86 10.78
C PHE A 28 -1.78 -7.85 9.62
N VAL A 29 -1.42 -6.66 9.13
CA VAL A 29 -0.42 -6.50 8.06
C VAL A 29 0.90 -7.16 8.43
N LYS A 30 1.41 -6.90 9.64
CA LYS A 30 2.64 -7.51 10.15
C LYS A 30 2.56 -9.03 10.20
N ASP A 31 1.46 -9.56 10.72
CA ASP A 31 1.31 -11.01 10.89
C ASP A 31 1.14 -11.73 9.53
N VAL A 32 0.37 -11.16 8.60
CA VAL A 32 0.19 -11.72 7.24
C VAL A 32 1.51 -11.69 6.46
N VAL A 33 2.22 -10.55 6.45
CA VAL A 33 3.53 -10.44 5.77
C VAL A 33 4.56 -11.38 6.40
N ALA A 34 4.49 -11.61 7.70
CA ALA A 34 5.33 -12.58 8.39
C ALA A 34 4.93 -14.05 8.12
N GLY A 35 3.96 -14.30 7.23
CA GLY A 35 3.49 -15.63 6.89
C GLY A 35 2.78 -16.33 8.05
N LYS A 36 2.24 -15.59 9.03
CA LYS A 36 1.46 -16.16 10.12
C LYS A 36 0.01 -16.35 9.71
N ALA A 37 -0.65 -17.34 10.31
CA ALA A 37 -2.10 -17.41 10.26
C ALA A 37 -2.68 -16.34 11.18
N VAL A 38 -3.74 -15.67 10.73
CA VAL A 38 -4.55 -14.75 11.53
C VAL A 38 -5.97 -15.27 11.56
N ASP A 39 -6.54 -15.37 12.76
CA ASP A 39 -7.88 -15.93 12.98
C ASP A 39 -8.04 -17.34 12.37
N GLY A 40 -6.99 -18.17 12.45
CA GLY A 40 -6.95 -19.53 11.92
C GLY A 40 -6.76 -19.62 10.40
N ARG A 41 -6.65 -18.50 9.69
CA ARG A 41 -6.52 -18.46 8.21
C ARG A 41 -5.17 -17.89 7.77
N ARG A 42 -4.56 -18.51 6.75
CA ARG A 42 -3.48 -17.89 5.97
C ARG A 42 -4.10 -17.10 4.82
N TYR A 43 -3.69 -15.84 4.68
CA TYR A 43 -4.19 -14.97 3.63
C TYR A 43 -3.26 -15.01 2.43
N LYS A 44 -3.84 -14.99 1.23
CA LYS A 44 -3.15 -14.71 -0.03
C LYS A 44 -3.44 -13.27 -0.42
N PHE A 45 -2.63 -12.72 -1.32
CA PHE A 45 -2.87 -11.40 -1.88
C PHE A 45 -4.02 -11.48 -2.89
N ASP A 46 -5.25 -11.38 -2.41
CA ASP A 46 -6.49 -11.50 -3.18
C ASP A 46 -7.61 -10.58 -2.65
N SER A 47 -8.83 -10.71 -3.20
CA SER A 47 -9.98 -9.92 -2.76
C SER A 47 -10.33 -10.14 -1.28
N ASP A 48 -10.20 -11.37 -0.77
CA ASP A 48 -10.55 -11.68 0.62
C ASP A 48 -9.62 -10.97 1.60
N LEU A 49 -8.33 -10.89 1.29
CA LEU A 49 -7.38 -10.10 2.06
C LEU A 49 -7.78 -8.61 2.11
N ILE A 50 -8.21 -8.04 0.98
CA ILE A 50 -8.61 -6.63 0.89
C ILE A 50 -9.85 -6.38 1.76
N MET A 51 -10.85 -7.26 1.65
CA MET A 51 -12.06 -7.21 2.46
C MET A 51 -11.72 -7.30 3.96
N GLU A 52 -10.88 -8.26 4.35
CA GLU A 52 -10.49 -8.45 5.75
C GLU A 52 -9.63 -7.31 6.30
N LEU A 53 -8.83 -6.67 5.44
CA LEU A 53 -8.10 -5.46 5.77
C LEU A 53 -9.05 -4.28 6.01
N HIS A 54 -10.04 -4.09 5.12
CA HIS A 54 -11.09 -3.09 5.29
C HIS A 54 -11.86 -3.33 6.60
N ARG A 55 -12.15 -4.58 6.96
CA ARG A 55 -12.81 -4.94 8.23
C ARG A 55 -12.06 -4.47 9.48
N ARG A 56 -10.74 -4.36 9.41
CA ARG A 56 -9.91 -3.86 10.52
C ARG A 56 -9.84 -2.35 10.56
N VAL A 57 -9.87 -1.73 9.41
CA VAL A 57 -9.69 -0.29 9.24
C VAL A 57 -10.99 0.45 9.50
N ALA A 58 -12.10 -0.03 8.94
CA ALA A 58 -13.43 0.54 9.13
C ALA A 58 -14.06 -0.03 10.39
N MET A 59 -14.54 0.86 11.27
CA MET A 59 -15.19 0.49 12.53
C MET A 59 -16.65 0.97 12.60
N ALA A 60 -17.17 1.54 11.50
CA ALA A 60 -18.52 2.07 11.41
C ALA A 60 -19.56 0.93 11.28
N PRO A 61 -20.49 0.77 12.25
CA PRO A 61 -21.49 -0.30 12.23
C PRO A 61 -22.30 -0.33 10.92
N GLY A 62 -22.57 -1.52 10.38
CA GLY A 62 -23.43 -1.72 9.21
C GLY A 62 -22.76 -1.59 7.84
N ILE A 63 -21.54 -1.04 7.75
CA ILE A 63 -20.80 -0.86 6.48
C ILE A 63 -19.41 -1.54 6.47
N VAL A 64 -18.99 -2.11 7.60
CA VAL A 64 -17.69 -2.80 7.70
C VAL A 64 -17.69 -4.08 6.88
N ASN A 65 -16.66 -4.27 6.06
CA ASN A 65 -16.47 -5.49 5.26
C ASN A 65 -17.58 -5.75 4.21
N PHE A 66 -18.30 -4.70 3.81
CA PHE A 66 -19.26 -4.75 2.72
C PHE A 66 -18.83 -3.82 1.61
N LEU A 67 -18.94 -4.29 0.37
CA LEU A 67 -18.93 -3.41 -0.79
C LEU A 67 -20.14 -2.48 -0.68
N ARG A 68 -20.00 -1.23 -1.12
CA ARG A 68 -21.12 -0.29 -1.13
C ARG A 68 -22.27 -0.84 -1.96
N GLN A 69 -23.49 -0.51 -1.55
CA GLN A 69 -24.73 -1.02 -2.15
C GLN A 69 -25.47 0.04 -2.98
N THR A 70 -24.89 1.24 -3.11
CA THR A 70 -25.48 2.38 -3.82
C THR A 70 -24.42 3.13 -4.62
N ASP A 71 -24.90 4.00 -5.52
CA ASP A 71 -24.07 4.93 -6.30
C ASP A 71 -24.04 6.34 -5.68
N SER A 72 -24.40 6.47 -4.40
CA SER A 72 -24.43 7.77 -3.70
C SER A 72 -23.06 8.25 -3.24
N THR A 73 -22.05 7.38 -3.24
CA THR A 73 -20.68 7.73 -2.84
C THR A 73 -20.05 8.66 -3.86
N THR A 74 -19.37 9.71 -3.38
CA THR A 74 -18.62 10.63 -4.24
C THR A 74 -17.18 10.77 -3.77
N VAL A 75 -16.27 11.07 -4.70
CA VAL A 75 -14.85 11.31 -4.42
C VAL A 75 -14.48 12.63 -5.05
N GLY A 76 -14.16 13.63 -4.23
CA GLY A 76 -13.84 14.98 -4.73
C GLY A 76 -15.01 15.66 -5.46
N GLY A 77 -16.25 15.27 -5.17
CA GLY A 77 -17.46 15.78 -5.81
C GLY A 77 -17.93 14.99 -7.04
N GLU A 78 -17.17 13.99 -7.49
CA GLU A 78 -17.55 13.13 -8.61
C GLU A 78 -18.20 11.83 -8.13
N THR A 79 -19.28 11.41 -8.78
CA THR A 79 -19.92 10.11 -8.54
C THR A 79 -18.97 8.99 -8.95
N VAL A 80 -18.82 7.99 -8.08
CA VAL A 80 -18.00 6.81 -8.35
C VAL A 80 -18.71 5.85 -9.33
N GLY A 81 -17.98 4.87 -9.88
CA GLY A 81 -18.56 3.87 -10.80
C GLY A 81 -19.76 3.11 -10.21
N SER A 82 -20.48 2.31 -11.01
CA SER A 82 -21.68 1.63 -10.48
C SER A 82 -21.37 0.51 -9.48
N TYR A 83 -22.14 0.43 -8.38
CA TYR A 83 -22.03 -0.60 -7.34
C TYR A 83 -22.28 -2.01 -7.89
N ARG A 84 -23.12 -2.11 -8.94
CA ARG A 84 -23.48 -3.39 -9.59
C ARG A 84 -22.29 -4.14 -10.16
N GLN A 85 -21.18 -3.45 -10.44
CA GLN A 85 -19.96 -4.04 -11.00
C GLN A 85 -18.90 -4.33 -9.94
N LEU A 86 -19.12 -3.94 -8.68
CA LEU A 86 -18.05 -3.95 -7.68
C LEU A 86 -17.57 -5.33 -7.31
N GLU A 87 -18.45 -6.32 -7.27
CA GLU A 87 -18.07 -7.69 -6.93
C GLU A 87 -17.08 -8.24 -7.96
N VAL A 88 -17.42 -8.13 -9.24
CA VAL A 88 -16.56 -8.55 -10.35
C VAL A 88 -15.25 -7.73 -10.37
N LYS A 89 -15.34 -6.41 -10.21
CA LYS A 89 -14.15 -5.55 -10.15
C LYS A 89 -13.24 -5.89 -8.98
N MET A 90 -13.79 -6.20 -7.81
CA MET A 90 -13.03 -6.60 -6.63
C MET A 90 -12.31 -7.93 -6.84
N GLN A 91 -12.97 -8.90 -7.47
CA GLN A 91 -12.33 -10.17 -7.82
C GLN A 91 -11.19 -9.97 -8.82
N LEU A 92 -11.41 -9.19 -9.88
CA LEU A 92 -10.37 -8.89 -10.89
C LEU A 92 -9.19 -8.13 -10.29
N PHE A 93 -9.48 -7.12 -9.47
CA PHE A 93 -8.45 -6.36 -8.75
C PHE A 93 -7.64 -7.26 -7.81
N GLY A 94 -8.31 -8.16 -7.08
CA GLY A 94 -7.65 -9.15 -6.22
C GLY A 94 -6.74 -10.11 -7.01
N ARG A 95 -7.14 -10.52 -8.21
CA ARG A 95 -6.30 -11.37 -9.09
C ARG A 95 -5.09 -10.63 -9.63
N TRP A 96 -5.29 -9.42 -10.14
CA TRP A 96 -4.19 -8.54 -10.55
C TRP A 96 -3.19 -8.37 -9.40
N LEU A 97 -3.68 -8.04 -8.20
CA LEU A 97 -2.83 -7.92 -7.00
C LEU A 97 -2.03 -9.21 -6.74
N GLY A 98 -2.68 -10.38 -6.80
CA GLY A 98 -2.01 -11.65 -6.60
C GLY A 98 -0.88 -11.92 -7.61
N GLU A 99 -1.11 -11.60 -8.89
CA GLU A 99 -0.13 -11.76 -9.96
C GLU A 99 1.09 -10.84 -9.75
N GLU A 100 0.84 -9.55 -9.46
CA GLU A 100 1.91 -8.59 -9.16
C GLU A 100 2.72 -8.99 -7.93
N MET A 101 2.08 -9.56 -6.92
CA MET A 101 2.76 -9.99 -5.70
C MET A 101 3.61 -11.24 -5.89
N GLU A 102 3.25 -12.16 -6.80
CA GLU A 102 4.14 -13.25 -7.19
C GLU A 102 5.32 -12.73 -8.02
N LEU A 103 5.10 -11.80 -8.96
CA LEU A 103 6.20 -11.14 -9.69
C LEU A 103 7.17 -10.43 -8.73
N LEU A 104 6.65 -9.73 -7.73
CA LEU A 104 7.44 -9.07 -6.71
C LEU A 104 8.24 -10.03 -5.85
N LYS A 105 7.70 -11.22 -5.58
CA LYS A 105 8.39 -12.28 -4.84
C LYS A 105 9.52 -12.89 -5.64
N GLU A 106 9.37 -13.03 -6.96
CA GLU A 106 10.43 -13.44 -7.88
C GLU A 106 11.53 -12.36 -8.00
N ASN A 107 11.18 -11.09 -7.78
CA ASN A 107 12.06 -9.93 -7.87
C ASN A 107 12.16 -9.20 -6.53
N SER A 108 12.52 -9.93 -5.46
CA SER A 108 12.38 -9.48 -4.06
C SER A 108 13.24 -8.27 -3.64
N GLU A 109 14.19 -7.85 -4.49
CA GLU A 109 15.04 -6.67 -4.26
C GLU A 109 14.75 -5.52 -5.23
N ASP A 110 13.76 -5.67 -6.13
CA ASP A 110 13.34 -4.61 -7.03
C ASP A 110 12.45 -3.60 -6.30
N ILE A 111 13.09 -2.55 -5.79
CA ILE A 111 12.38 -1.49 -5.08
C ILE A 111 11.44 -0.68 -5.99
N VAL A 112 11.71 -0.64 -7.30
CA VAL A 112 10.93 0.18 -8.23
C VAL A 112 9.65 -0.55 -8.60
N LEU A 113 9.75 -1.87 -8.81
CA LEU A 113 8.58 -2.76 -8.90
C LEU A 113 7.74 -2.68 -7.61
N ALA A 114 8.37 -2.72 -6.44
CA ALA A 114 7.67 -2.56 -5.17
C ALA A 114 6.92 -1.22 -5.06
N LEU A 115 7.57 -0.12 -5.44
CA LEU A 115 6.97 1.22 -5.49
C LEU A 115 5.79 1.26 -6.47
N TYR A 116 5.94 0.65 -7.63
CA TYR A 116 4.92 0.63 -8.66
C TYR A 116 3.68 -0.13 -8.20
N ILE A 117 3.85 -1.33 -7.64
CA ILE A 117 2.74 -2.14 -7.13
C ILE A 117 2.10 -1.41 -5.94
N ALA A 118 2.89 -0.89 -4.99
CA ALA A 118 2.39 -0.18 -3.82
C ALA A 118 1.58 1.08 -4.20
N ALA A 119 2.07 1.87 -5.16
CA ALA A 119 1.34 3.01 -5.71
C ALA A 119 0.03 2.58 -6.38
N SER A 120 0.11 1.54 -7.21
CA SER A 120 -1.01 1.05 -8.01
C SER A 120 -2.13 0.46 -7.16
N VAL A 121 -1.81 -0.33 -6.12
CA VAL A 121 -2.85 -0.92 -5.25
C VAL A 121 -3.63 0.17 -4.50
N HIS A 122 -2.92 1.21 -4.07
CA HIS A 122 -3.53 2.33 -3.38
C HIS A 122 -4.37 3.17 -4.34
N TYR A 123 -3.79 3.56 -5.48
CA TYR A 123 -4.49 4.36 -6.49
C TYR A 123 -5.75 3.64 -6.97
N GLY A 124 -5.63 2.34 -7.28
CA GLY A 124 -6.74 1.49 -7.72
C GLY A 124 -7.92 1.47 -6.76
N LEU A 125 -7.69 1.35 -5.44
CA LEU A 125 -8.75 1.37 -4.43
C LEU A 125 -9.36 2.76 -4.20
N THR A 126 -8.62 3.83 -4.48
CA THR A 126 -9.04 5.20 -4.13
C THR A 126 -9.61 5.98 -5.30
N GLN A 127 -9.35 5.57 -6.54
CA GLN A 127 -9.86 6.22 -7.74
C GLN A 127 -11.39 6.10 -7.89
N PRO A 128 -12.06 7.09 -8.53
CA PRO A 128 -13.51 7.07 -8.73
C PRO A 128 -14.05 5.85 -9.50
N GLY A 129 -13.25 5.25 -10.39
CA GLY A 129 -13.67 4.11 -11.22
C GLY A 129 -13.89 2.79 -10.46
N PHE A 130 -13.40 2.68 -9.22
CA PHE A 130 -13.54 1.49 -8.39
C PHE A 130 -14.19 1.81 -7.04
N HIS A 131 -13.50 2.56 -6.17
CA HIS A 131 -13.95 3.03 -4.85
C HIS A 131 -14.97 2.09 -4.17
N PRO A 132 -14.54 0.87 -3.77
CA PRO A 132 -15.45 -0.24 -3.48
C PRO A 132 -16.25 -0.11 -2.19
N PHE A 133 -15.81 0.72 -1.24
CA PHE A 133 -16.44 0.86 0.07
C PHE A 133 -17.12 2.22 0.21
N ASP A 134 -18.11 2.31 1.10
CA ASP A 134 -18.74 3.61 1.45
C ASP A 134 -17.78 4.52 2.22
N ASN A 135 -16.88 3.94 3.00
CA ASN A 135 -15.87 4.65 3.78
C ASN A 135 -14.60 3.80 3.87
N GLY A 136 -13.47 4.37 4.28
CA GLY A 136 -12.26 3.62 4.59
C GLY A 136 -11.41 3.20 3.38
N ASN A 137 -11.78 3.59 2.15
CA ASN A 137 -11.00 3.28 0.94
C ASN A 137 -9.56 3.78 1.03
N GLY A 138 -9.37 5.05 1.42
CA GLY A 138 -8.03 5.62 1.57
C GLY A 138 -7.20 4.94 2.66
N ARG A 139 -7.83 4.59 3.79
CA ARG A 139 -7.14 3.91 4.89
C ARG A 139 -6.78 2.46 4.52
N THR A 140 -7.67 1.77 3.83
CA THR A 140 -7.43 0.42 3.29
C THR A 140 -6.34 0.44 2.23
N GLY A 141 -6.39 1.38 1.29
CA GLY A 141 -5.36 1.57 0.26
C GLY A 141 -3.98 1.83 0.84
N ARG A 142 -3.87 2.69 1.87
CA ARG A 142 -2.60 2.93 2.57
C ARG A 142 -2.10 1.70 3.32
N ALA A 143 -2.98 0.96 3.98
CA ALA A 143 -2.61 -0.27 4.67
C ALA A 143 -2.14 -1.35 3.69
N LEU A 144 -2.78 -1.47 2.52
CA LEU A 144 -2.42 -2.43 1.48
C LEU A 144 -1.10 -2.05 0.79
N MET A 145 -0.91 -0.78 0.41
CA MET A 145 0.37 -0.25 -0.08
C MET A 145 1.51 -0.55 0.89
N ASN A 146 1.28 -0.34 2.18
CA ASN A 146 2.25 -0.65 3.21
C ASN A 146 2.52 -2.15 3.33
N MET A 147 1.51 -3.00 3.14
CA MET A 147 1.68 -4.45 3.10
C MET A 147 2.60 -4.86 1.95
N VAL A 148 2.45 -4.28 0.76
CA VAL A 148 3.33 -4.50 -0.40
C VAL A 148 4.77 -4.09 -0.09
N LEU A 149 4.98 -2.89 0.44
CA LEU A 149 6.33 -2.41 0.76
C LEU A 149 7.02 -3.23 1.86
N MET A 150 6.23 -3.77 2.79
CA MET A 150 6.74 -4.63 3.85
C MET A 150 7.10 -6.04 3.35
N SER A 151 6.43 -6.57 2.32
CA SER A 151 6.76 -7.89 1.78
C SER A 151 8.20 -7.95 1.25
N GLN A 152 8.71 -6.81 0.74
CA GLN A 152 10.10 -6.63 0.30
C GLN A 152 11.13 -6.57 1.44
N SER A 153 10.68 -6.43 2.69
CA SER A 153 11.57 -6.25 3.84
C SER A 153 11.50 -7.42 4.82
N TYR A 154 10.95 -8.56 4.38
CA TYR A 154 10.74 -9.73 5.24
C TYR A 154 12.05 -10.28 5.83
N GLU A 155 13.14 -10.30 5.06
CA GLU A 155 14.45 -10.76 5.55
C GLU A 155 14.95 -9.96 6.77
N LEU A 156 14.52 -8.71 6.89
CA LEU A 156 14.88 -7.83 8.01
C LEU A 156 14.04 -8.13 9.26
N THR A 157 12.83 -8.67 9.05
CA THR A 157 11.98 -9.19 10.12
C THR A 157 12.61 -10.42 10.80
N ALA A 158 13.30 -11.27 10.03
CA ALA A 158 14.02 -12.43 10.56
C ALA A 158 15.20 -12.03 11.48
N LEU A 159 15.77 -10.83 11.29
CA LEU A 159 16.81 -10.27 12.16
C LEU A 159 16.24 -9.55 13.40
N GLY A 160 14.94 -9.70 13.69
CA GLY A 160 14.27 -8.97 14.78
C GLY A 160 14.14 -7.45 14.53
N MET A 161 14.56 -7.00 13.35
CA MET A 161 14.54 -5.61 12.90
C MET A 161 13.42 -5.45 11.88
N ALA A 162 12.17 -5.55 12.33
CA ALA A 162 11.04 -5.22 11.49
C ALA A 162 11.25 -3.80 10.93
N ILE A 163 11.50 -3.64 9.63
CA ILE A 163 11.26 -2.36 8.95
C ILE A 163 9.76 -2.16 9.10
N PRO A 164 9.31 -1.25 9.97
CA PRO A 164 7.90 -0.99 10.06
C PRO A 164 7.47 -0.38 8.73
N PRO A 165 6.19 -0.50 8.35
CA PRO A 165 5.73 0.09 7.12
C PRO A 165 6.05 1.57 7.11
N ILE A 166 6.33 2.10 5.92
CA ILE A 166 6.40 3.55 5.71
C ILE A 166 5.10 4.13 6.26
N PRO A 167 5.13 4.92 7.34
CA PRO A 167 3.93 5.59 7.78
C PRO A 167 3.67 6.71 6.78
N ILE A 168 3.03 6.41 5.64
CA ILE A 168 2.26 7.43 4.92
C ILE A 168 1.02 7.67 5.76
N ILE A 169 1.22 8.24 6.94
CA ILE A 169 0.15 8.85 7.71
C ILE A 169 -0.15 10.14 6.97
N ARG A 170 -1.42 10.38 6.62
CA ARG A 170 -1.87 11.72 6.26
C ARG A 170 -1.59 12.60 7.47
N THR A 171 -0.45 13.28 7.47
CA THR A 171 -0.24 14.45 8.31
C THR A 171 -0.79 15.65 7.53
N ASP A 172 -1.29 16.68 8.21
CA ASP A 172 -1.81 17.89 7.55
C ASP A 172 -0.79 18.52 6.60
N LYS A 173 0.51 18.35 6.89
CA LYS A 173 1.63 18.82 6.04
C LYS A 173 1.71 18.06 4.71
N ASP A 174 1.42 16.77 4.73
CA ASP A 174 1.55 15.88 3.56
C ASP A 174 0.26 15.74 2.78
N GLU A 175 -0.90 16.05 3.37
CA GLU A 175 -2.21 15.87 2.74
C GLU A 175 -2.31 16.58 1.39
N GLY A 176 -1.85 17.83 1.32
CA GLY A 176 -1.81 18.58 0.07
C GLY A 176 -0.94 17.91 -0.99
N HIS A 177 0.25 17.41 -0.62
CA HIS A 177 1.16 16.73 -1.55
C HIS A 177 0.63 15.38 -2.00
N TYR A 178 0.10 14.59 -1.06
CA TYR A 178 -0.53 13.29 -1.31
C TYR A 178 -1.70 13.41 -2.28
N ILE A 179 -2.67 14.30 -2.00
CA ILE A 179 -3.84 14.49 -2.89
C ILE A 179 -3.40 15.04 -4.26
N ARG A 180 -2.44 15.96 -4.30
CA ARG A 180 -1.89 16.46 -5.58
C ARG A 180 -1.23 15.35 -6.39
N SER A 181 -0.46 14.46 -5.76
CA SER A 181 0.21 13.36 -6.46
C SER A 181 -0.78 12.34 -7.04
N LEU A 182 -1.86 12.04 -6.32
CA LEU A 182 -2.96 11.21 -6.85
C LEU A 182 -3.67 11.88 -8.03
N ARG A 183 -3.98 13.17 -7.93
CA ARG A 183 -4.60 13.93 -9.03
C ARG A 183 -3.68 13.99 -10.25
N ALA A 184 -2.39 14.26 -10.04
CA ALA A 184 -1.39 14.29 -11.09
C ALA A 184 -1.32 12.94 -11.81
N ALA A 185 -1.27 11.83 -11.06
CA ALA A 185 -1.32 10.50 -11.65
C ALA A 185 -2.56 10.26 -12.54
N GLY A 186 -3.74 10.69 -12.09
CA GLY A 186 -4.96 10.61 -12.87
C GLY A 186 -4.98 11.49 -14.13
N GLN A 187 -4.30 12.65 -14.09
CA GLN A 187 -4.16 13.58 -15.21
C GLN A 187 -3.13 13.10 -16.23
N THR A 188 -1.96 12.65 -15.78
CA THR A 188 -0.86 12.17 -16.64
C THR A 188 -1.10 10.75 -17.15
N LYS A 189 -2.02 9.99 -16.53
CA LYS A 189 -2.26 8.56 -16.77
C LYS A 189 -1.05 7.68 -16.42
N THR A 190 -0.21 8.14 -15.50
CA THR A 190 1.00 7.45 -15.07
C THR A 190 1.10 7.41 -13.55
N MET A 191 1.69 6.36 -13.00
CA MET A 191 1.94 6.21 -11.57
C MET A 191 3.12 7.00 -11.07
N ASN A 192 3.99 7.49 -11.97
CA ASN A 192 5.19 8.24 -11.64
C ASN A 192 4.98 9.35 -10.57
N PRO A 193 3.98 10.25 -10.66
CA PRO A 193 3.81 11.29 -9.64
C PRO A 193 3.57 10.72 -8.24
N PHE A 194 2.77 9.66 -8.14
CA PHE A 194 2.44 9.04 -6.87
C PHE A 194 3.56 8.12 -6.35
N MET A 195 4.23 7.40 -7.25
CA MET A 195 5.44 6.63 -6.93
C MET A 195 6.54 7.54 -6.36
N THR A 196 6.77 8.71 -6.97
CA THR A 196 7.76 9.68 -6.47
C THR A 196 7.42 10.18 -5.07
N PHE A 197 6.14 10.47 -4.81
CA PHE A 197 5.69 10.84 -3.46
C PHE A 197 5.95 9.71 -2.44
N ILE A 198 5.60 8.46 -2.78
CA ILE A 198 5.83 7.30 -1.91
C ILE A 198 7.33 7.09 -1.69
N ALA A 199 8.15 7.21 -2.73
CA ALA A 199 9.61 7.07 -2.65
C ALA A 199 10.25 8.12 -1.73
N GLN A 200 9.80 9.38 -1.81
CA GLN A 200 10.25 10.44 -0.90
C GLN A 200 9.93 10.09 0.55
N LYS A 201 8.69 9.64 0.83
CA LYS A 201 8.30 9.20 2.17
C LYS A 201 9.04 7.96 2.65
N TRP A 202 9.34 7.04 1.73
CA TRP A 202 10.20 5.91 2.05
C TRP A 202 11.59 6.36 2.45
N LEU A 203 12.21 7.24 1.66
CA LEU A 203 13.55 7.72 1.89
C LEU A 203 13.67 8.48 3.21
N GLU A 204 12.73 9.38 3.51
CA GLU A 204 12.64 10.09 4.79
C GLU A 204 12.60 9.11 5.97
N PHE A 205 11.72 8.11 5.90
CA PHE A 205 11.56 7.11 6.95
C PHE A 205 12.80 6.20 7.09
N LEU A 206 13.40 5.81 5.96
CA LEU A 206 14.59 4.97 5.90
C LEU A 206 15.78 5.67 6.57
N LYS A 207 16.02 6.94 6.23
CA LYS A 207 17.06 7.78 6.85
C LYS A 207 16.88 7.88 8.37
N GLN A 208 15.66 8.21 8.81
CA GLN A 208 15.35 8.28 10.24
C GLN A 208 15.58 6.93 10.95
N ARG A 209 15.27 5.81 10.30
CA ARG A 209 15.49 4.48 10.86
C ARG A 209 16.96 4.13 10.97
N MET A 210 17.75 4.45 9.94
CA MET A 210 19.20 4.25 9.93
C MET A 210 19.88 5.05 11.04
N GLU A 211 19.54 6.32 11.20
CA GLU A 211 20.05 7.18 12.29
C GLU A 211 19.74 6.59 13.68
N ASN A 212 18.49 6.19 13.90
CA ASN A 212 18.06 5.57 15.16
C ASN A 212 18.79 4.25 15.44
N PHE A 213 19.11 3.48 14.40
CA PHE A 213 19.83 2.22 14.53
C PHE A 213 21.32 2.45 14.82
N GLN A 214 21.97 3.37 14.11
CA GLN A 214 23.36 3.79 14.38
C GLN A 214 23.54 4.31 15.81
N ALA A 215 22.56 5.05 16.34
CA ALA A 215 22.60 5.52 17.72
C ALA A 215 22.56 4.37 18.76
N LYS A 216 21.95 3.22 18.42
CA LYS A 216 21.82 2.05 19.29
C LYS A 216 22.98 1.05 19.13
N VAL A 217 23.54 0.94 17.93
CA VAL A 217 24.62 0.01 17.59
C VAL A 217 25.91 0.80 17.34
N LYS A 218 26.70 1.01 18.40
CA LYS A 218 28.06 1.59 18.28
C LYS A 218 28.95 0.60 17.52
N ASN A 219 29.12 0.85 16.22
CA ASN A 219 29.80 0.05 15.20
C ASN A 219 29.10 -1.28 14.89
N PRO A 220 28.88 -1.63 13.60
CA PRO A 220 28.41 -2.96 13.22
C PRO A 220 29.38 -4.01 13.76
N LYS A 221 28.94 -4.87 14.69
CA LYS A 221 29.83 -5.80 15.40
C LYS A 221 29.89 -7.16 14.73
N THR A 222 28.82 -7.51 14.01
CA THR A 222 28.67 -8.80 13.33
C THR A 222 28.57 -8.60 11.81
N ASP A 223 28.86 -9.65 11.05
CA ASP A 223 28.66 -9.61 9.60
C ASP A 223 27.17 -9.50 9.22
N ALA A 224 26.27 -9.92 10.10
CA ALA A 224 24.83 -9.69 9.95
C ALA A 224 24.50 -8.19 10.06
N ASP A 225 25.11 -7.47 11.01
CA ASP A 225 24.93 -6.02 11.14
C ASP A 225 25.45 -5.28 9.91
N LYS A 226 26.62 -5.68 9.38
CA LYS A 226 27.20 -5.08 8.16
C LYS A 226 26.29 -5.28 6.95
N LYS A 227 25.88 -6.53 6.67
CA LYS A 227 24.95 -6.86 5.58
C LYS A 227 23.63 -6.09 5.70
N PHE A 228 23.14 -5.91 6.93
CA PHE A 228 21.95 -5.10 7.18
C PHE A 228 22.17 -3.64 6.76
N PHE A 229 23.25 -3.01 7.21
CA PHE A 229 23.58 -1.63 6.85
C PHE A 229 23.77 -1.47 5.34
N ASP A 230 24.51 -2.37 4.70
CA ASP A 230 24.76 -2.34 3.26
C ASP A 230 23.43 -2.43 2.48
N LYS A 231 22.49 -3.29 2.93
CA LYS A 231 21.16 -3.42 2.33
C LYS A 231 20.32 -2.15 2.48
N MET A 232 20.35 -1.53 3.67
CA MET A 232 19.63 -0.28 3.92
C MET A 232 20.20 0.87 3.09
N GLU A 233 21.52 0.95 3.00
CA GLU A 233 22.24 1.95 2.23
C GLU A 233 21.96 1.78 0.74
N ARG A 234 22.00 0.54 0.23
CA ARG A 234 21.64 0.25 -1.17
C ARG A 234 20.21 0.71 -1.49
N ARG A 235 19.25 0.47 -0.60
CA ARG A 235 17.87 0.94 -0.77
C ARG A 235 17.77 2.46 -0.76
N ARG A 236 18.54 3.13 0.11
CA ARG A 236 18.64 4.60 0.16
C ARG A 236 19.10 5.15 -1.19
N GLU A 237 20.18 4.62 -1.74
CA GLU A 237 20.73 5.02 -3.04
C GLU A 237 19.72 4.83 -4.17
N LEU A 238 19.08 3.67 -4.25
CA LEU A 238 18.11 3.36 -5.30
C LEU A 238 16.89 4.29 -5.22
N LEU A 239 16.40 4.59 -4.01
CA LEU A 239 15.32 5.56 -3.81
C LEU A 239 15.74 6.97 -4.24
N GLU A 240 16.95 7.39 -3.88
CA GLU A 240 17.51 8.68 -4.30
C GLU A 240 17.61 8.76 -5.82
N GLN A 241 18.16 7.74 -6.48
CA GLN A 241 18.24 7.67 -7.94
C GLN A 241 16.86 7.79 -8.60
N PHE A 242 15.88 7.02 -8.12
CA PHE A 242 14.50 7.08 -8.65
C PHE A 242 13.89 8.49 -8.52
N ILE A 243 14.05 9.13 -7.36
CA ILE A 243 13.54 10.49 -7.11
C ILE A 243 14.24 11.52 -8.00
N HIS A 244 15.57 11.41 -8.17
CA HIS A 244 16.34 12.36 -8.98
C HIS A 244 16.00 12.25 -10.47
N ALA A 245 15.84 11.04 -10.99
CA ALA A 245 15.43 10.81 -12.37
C ALA A 245 14.07 11.45 -12.68
N GLY A 246 13.11 11.33 -11.75
CA GLY A 246 11.78 11.95 -11.90
C GLY A 246 11.79 13.48 -11.87
N ASN A 247 12.72 14.10 -11.14
CA ASN A 247 12.79 15.56 -11.00
C ASN A 247 13.48 16.26 -12.18
N ARG A 248 14.40 15.58 -12.88
CA ARG A 248 15.18 16.18 -13.98
C ARG A 248 14.46 16.15 -15.33
N GLY A 249 13.31 15.46 -15.41
CA GLY A 249 12.67 15.19 -16.70
C GLY A 249 13.61 14.45 -17.63
N ASP A 250 14.44 13.55 -17.06
CA ASP A 250 15.45 12.82 -17.81
C ASP A 250 14.78 12.04 -18.95
N SER A 251 15.35 12.09 -20.15
CA SER A 251 14.76 11.43 -21.33
C SER A 251 14.65 9.90 -21.19
N GLU A 252 15.38 9.33 -20.22
CA GLU A 252 15.35 7.91 -19.86
C GLU A 252 14.40 7.61 -18.67
N TYR A 253 13.65 8.59 -18.18
CA TYR A 253 12.72 8.38 -17.08
C TYR A 253 11.59 7.43 -17.50
N GLN A 254 11.68 6.19 -17.03
CA GLN A 254 10.73 5.14 -17.34
C GLN A 254 9.31 5.55 -16.91
N VAL A 255 8.38 5.47 -17.86
CA VAL A 255 6.96 5.73 -17.62
C VAL A 255 6.30 4.47 -17.06
N TYR A 256 5.65 4.61 -15.93
CA TYR A 256 4.87 3.56 -15.29
C TYR A 256 3.38 3.86 -15.51
N PRO A 257 2.69 3.14 -16.42
CA PRO A 257 1.28 3.41 -16.70
C PRO A 257 0.38 3.04 -15.51
N ILE A 258 -0.83 3.57 -15.46
CA ILE A 258 -1.85 3.02 -14.56
C ILE A 258 -2.22 1.61 -15.04
N PRO A 259 -2.18 0.57 -14.17
CA PRO A 259 -2.62 -0.76 -14.56
C PRO A 259 -4.07 -0.78 -15.02
N ASP A 260 -4.36 -1.60 -16.03
CA ASP A 260 -5.73 -2.03 -16.30
C ASP A 260 -6.11 -3.16 -15.34
N TYR A 261 -6.57 -2.77 -14.15
CA TYR A 261 -6.96 -3.68 -13.06
C TYR A 261 -8.09 -4.64 -13.42
N PHE A 262 -8.87 -4.31 -14.44
CA PHE A 262 -10.11 -5.01 -14.79
C PHE A 262 -10.01 -5.69 -16.16
N ALA A 263 -8.79 -5.81 -16.69
CA ALA A 263 -8.54 -6.44 -17.98
C ALA A 263 -9.05 -7.91 -17.98
N PRO A 264 -9.71 -8.36 -19.07
CA PRO A 264 -10.17 -9.74 -19.19
C PRO A 264 -9.07 -10.80 -19.04
N ARG A 265 -7.79 -10.46 -19.26
CA ARG A 265 -6.65 -11.36 -19.05
C ARG A 265 -6.57 -11.91 -17.62
N HIS A 266 -7.13 -11.21 -16.64
CA HIS A 266 -7.19 -11.66 -15.25
C HIS A 266 -8.34 -12.66 -15.00
N ILE A 267 -9.18 -12.94 -16.01
CA ILE A 267 -10.21 -13.97 -15.95
C ILE A 267 -9.57 -15.33 -16.23
N LYS A 268 -9.37 -16.13 -15.18
CA LYS A 268 -9.08 -17.56 -15.31
C LYS A 268 -10.38 -18.32 -15.54
N PHE A 269 -10.51 -18.96 -16.69
CA PHE A 269 -11.53 -20.00 -16.90
C PHE A 269 -11.01 -21.27 -16.23
N SER A 270 -11.67 -21.73 -15.17
CA SER A 270 -11.54 -23.13 -14.78
C SER A 270 -12.31 -23.93 -15.84
N TYR A 271 -11.61 -24.43 -16.86
CA TYR A 271 -12.16 -25.57 -17.58
C TYR A 271 -12.24 -26.70 -16.56
N ALA A 272 -13.45 -27.06 -16.17
CA ALA A 272 -13.66 -28.35 -15.56
C ALA A 272 -13.16 -29.36 -16.58
N GLU A 273 -12.09 -30.08 -16.27
CA GLU A 273 -11.75 -31.30 -16.98
C GLU A 273 -12.95 -32.24 -16.80
N THR A 274 -13.87 -32.21 -17.76
CA THR A 274 -14.86 -33.26 -17.93
C THR A 274 -14.09 -34.54 -18.23
N VAL A 275 -14.09 -35.41 -17.21
CA VAL A 275 -13.67 -36.81 -17.24
C VAL A 275 -14.33 -37.56 -18.39
#